data_AF-A0A963PZK7-F1
#
_entry.id   AF-A0A963PZK7-F1
#
_cell.length_a   1.000
_cell.length_b   1.000
_cell.length_c   1.000
_cell.angle_alpha   90.00
_cell.angle_beta   90.00
_cell.angle_gamma   90.00
#
_symmetry.space_group_name_H-M   'P 1'
#
loop_
_entity.id
_entity.type
_entity.pdbx_description
1 polymer ?
#
loop_
_entity_poly.entity_id
_entity_poly.type
_entity_poly.pdbx_seq_one_letter_code
_entity_poly.pdbx_strand_id
1 'polypeptide(L)'
;GKDGTIRAVFKETSPLGVRTVGWKAPSDIERAHDYLWRIHQQMPRKSEFMVFNRSHYEDVLVPVVNGWIDAATTRQRYAQINDFERLLSENGTVIMKFMLHIGPEEQRKRLQERVDDPTKHWKFSMGDLDVRKQWQPYQQAYENLLRATSTAWAPWTVVPADSKTHRNLMIATLVRDRLKALKLRYPPDDPQLKGLIVQ
;
A
#
# COMPACT_ATOMS: atom_id res chain seq x y z
N GLY A 1 -0.84 -1.67 -12.11
CA GLY A 1 -1.85 -2.27 -11.22
C GLY A 1 -2.24 -1.32 -10.11
N LYS A 2 -1.26 -0.95 -9.27
CA LYS A 2 -1.43 -0.08 -8.10
C LYS A 2 -2.11 1.26 -8.42
N ASP A 3 -1.55 2.08 -9.32
CA ASP A 3 -2.10 3.42 -9.63
C ASP A 3 -3.57 3.37 -10.08
N GLY A 4 -3.90 2.42 -10.96
CA GLY A 4 -5.27 2.23 -11.45
C GLY A 4 -6.23 1.73 -10.36
N THR A 5 -5.72 1.06 -9.33
CA THR A 5 -6.52 0.65 -8.16
C THR A 5 -6.87 1.86 -7.32
N ILE A 6 -5.86 2.67 -6.97
CA ILE A 6 -6.05 3.89 -6.16
C ILE A 6 -7.06 4.81 -6.83
N ARG A 7 -6.85 5.10 -8.13
CA ARG A 7 -7.77 5.94 -8.91
C ARG A 7 -9.19 5.39 -8.92
N ALA A 8 -9.38 4.08 -9.09
CA ALA A 8 -10.71 3.50 -9.21
C ALA A 8 -11.45 3.37 -7.87
N VAL A 9 -10.74 2.96 -6.81
CA VAL A 9 -11.33 2.73 -5.47
C VAL A 9 -11.68 4.05 -4.79
N PHE A 10 -10.84 5.08 -4.95
CA PHE A 10 -10.99 6.37 -4.26
C PHE A 10 -11.57 7.48 -5.14
N LYS A 11 -12.06 7.18 -6.36
CA LYS A 11 -12.58 8.20 -7.31
C LYS A 11 -13.69 9.08 -6.74
N GLU A 12 -14.55 8.50 -5.90
CA GLU A 12 -15.69 9.20 -5.28
C GLU A 12 -15.34 9.82 -3.91
N THR A 13 -14.08 9.72 -3.47
CA THR A 13 -13.67 10.25 -2.17
C THR A 13 -13.17 11.68 -2.32
N SER A 14 -13.57 12.55 -1.39
CA SER A 14 -13.08 13.94 -1.36
C SER A 14 -11.55 13.96 -1.29
N PRO A 15 -10.86 14.78 -2.11
CA PRO A 15 -9.41 14.94 -2.04
C PRO A 15 -8.95 15.49 -0.69
N LEU A 16 -9.84 16.13 0.09
CA LEU A 16 -9.55 16.57 1.45
C LEU A 16 -9.50 15.43 2.47
N GLY A 17 -10.11 14.28 2.15
CA GLY A 17 -10.22 13.14 3.05
C GLY A 17 -9.21 12.01 2.78
N VAL A 18 -8.50 12.03 1.65
CA VAL A 18 -7.54 11.00 1.25
C VAL A 18 -6.22 11.62 0.85
N ARG A 19 -5.16 11.29 1.59
CA ARG A 19 -3.78 11.57 1.19
C ARG A 19 -3.15 10.32 0.60
N THR A 20 -2.36 10.49 -0.46
CA THR A 20 -1.67 9.39 -1.14
C THR A 20 -0.17 9.68 -1.20
N VAL A 21 0.66 8.70 -0.86
CA VAL A 21 2.12 8.77 -1.02
C VAL A 21 2.57 7.66 -1.96
N GLY A 22 3.28 8.05 -3.03
CA GLY A 22 3.90 7.12 -3.97
C GLY A 22 5.39 7.00 -3.71
N TRP A 23 5.81 5.88 -3.11
CA TRP A 23 7.20 5.69 -2.75
C TRP A 23 8.05 5.33 -3.98
N LYS A 24 9.26 5.88 -3.99
CA LYS A 24 10.35 5.61 -4.94
C LYS A 24 11.58 5.09 -4.17
N ALA A 25 12.67 4.85 -4.90
CA ALA A 25 13.97 4.60 -4.29
C ALA A 25 14.31 5.71 -3.29
N PRO A 26 14.90 5.38 -2.12
CA PRO A 26 15.16 6.38 -1.10
C PRO A 26 16.16 7.45 -1.58
N SER A 27 16.07 8.66 -1.03
CA SER A 27 17.10 9.69 -1.22
C SER A 27 18.33 9.42 -0.34
N ASP A 28 19.40 10.20 -0.52
CA ASP A 28 20.59 10.09 0.34
C ASP A 28 20.28 10.43 1.80
N ILE A 29 19.43 11.44 2.04
CA ILE A 29 18.96 11.79 3.38
C ILE A 29 18.17 10.64 3.98
N GLU A 30 17.24 10.05 3.22
CA GLU A 30 16.45 8.92 3.70
C GLU A 30 17.32 7.69 3.99
N ARG A 31 18.38 7.44 3.21
CA ARG A 31 19.36 6.37 3.44
C ARG A 31 20.24 6.61 4.67
N ALA A 32 20.41 7.86 5.10
CA ALA A 32 21.17 8.20 6.30
C ALA A 32 20.38 7.94 7.60
N HIS A 33 19.10 7.60 7.51
CA HIS A 33 18.25 7.19 8.62
C HIS A 33 17.89 5.70 8.54
N ASP A 34 17.21 5.18 9.57
CA ASP A 34 16.56 3.88 9.44
C ASP A 34 15.45 3.92 8.38
N TYR A 35 15.16 2.77 7.77
CA TYR A 35 14.23 2.69 6.63
C TYR A 35 12.78 3.03 6.97
N LEU A 36 12.39 2.97 8.25
CA LEU A 36 11.05 3.33 8.71
C LEU A 36 10.90 4.82 9.00
N TRP A 37 12.00 5.56 9.19
CA TRP A 37 11.98 7.00 9.47
C TRP A 37 11.13 7.80 8.47
N ARG A 38 11.37 7.62 7.17
CA ARG A 38 10.59 8.31 6.13
C ARG A 38 9.12 7.87 6.12
N ILE A 39 8.88 6.60 6.42
CA ILE A 39 7.57 5.96 6.38
C ILE A 39 6.69 6.48 7.51
N HIS A 40 7.26 6.54 8.72
CA HIS A 40 6.59 7.00 9.92
C HIS A 40 6.14 8.46 9.81
N GLN A 41 6.97 9.33 9.23
CA GLN A 41 6.61 10.74 8.98
C GLN A 41 5.36 10.93 8.13
N GLN A 42 5.03 9.94 7.30
CA GLN A 42 3.89 10.00 6.40
C GLN A 42 2.63 9.31 6.95
N MET A 43 2.66 8.73 8.16
CA MET A 43 1.51 8.08 8.76
C MET A 43 0.29 9.03 8.88
N PRO A 44 -0.94 8.50 8.79
CA PRO A 44 -2.13 9.33 8.84
C PRO A 44 -2.29 9.98 10.21
N ARG A 45 -2.81 11.21 10.23
CA ARG A 45 -3.33 11.83 11.44
C ARG A 45 -4.70 11.22 11.80
N LYS A 46 -5.21 11.53 12.99
CA LYS A 46 -6.59 11.17 13.36
C LYS A 46 -7.57 11.68 12.31
N SER A 47 -8.52 10.82 11.93
CA SER A 47 -9.56 11.11 10.93
C SER A 47 -9.06 11.33 9.50
N GLU A 48 -7.80 10.96 9.19
CA GLU A 48 -7.24 11.02 7.85
C GLU A 48 -7.19 9.61 7.21
N PHE A 49 -7.54 9.52 5.92
CA PHE A 49 -7.31 8.31 5.13
C PHE A 49 -5.97 8.43 4.39
N MET A 50 -5.06 7.47 4.60
CA MET A 50 -3.77 7.42 3.93
C MET A 50 -3.67 6.20 3.00
N VAL A 51 -3.27 6.44 1.75
CA VAL A 51 -2.97 5.40 0.77
C VAL A 51 -1.48 5.39 0.41
N PHE A 52 -0.82 4.29 0.70
CA PHE A 52 0.56 4.05 0.32
C PHE A 52 0.63 3.25 -0.99
N ASN A 53 1.19 3.87 -2.04
CA ASN A 53 1.54 3.19 -3.29
C ASN A 53 3.01 2.76 -3.23
N ARG A 54 3.21 1.46 -2.98
CA ARG A 54 4.42 0.90 -2.32
C ARG A 54 4.50 1.34 -0.85
N SER A 55 5.44 0.83 -0.07
CA SER A 55 5.54 1.11 1.38
C SER A 55 6.88 0.61 1.95
N HIS A 56 7.03 0.57 3.28
CA HIS A 56 8.17 -0.03 4.00
C HIS A 56 8.46 -1.49 3.64
N TYR A 57 7.53 -2.18 3.00
CA TYR A 57 7.76 -3.55 2.51
C TYR A 57 8.77 -3.62 1.36
N GLU A 58 9.03 -2.52 0.64
CA GLU A 58 10.06 -2.49 -0.40
C GLU A 58 11.46 -2.80 0.17
N ASP A 59 11.70 -2.45 1.44
CA ASP A 59 12.95 -2.68 2.17
C ASP A 59 13.20 -4.16 2.54
N VAL A 60 12.22 -5.03 2.33
CA VAL A 60 12.32 -6.50 2.49
C VAL A 60 11.91 -7.25 1.22
N LEU A 61 11.77 -6.53 0.10
CA LEU A 61 11.52 -7.12 -1.22
C LEU A 61 12.73 -6.92 -2.14
N VAL A 62 13.01 -5.67 -2.54
CA VAL A 62 14.08 -5.37 -3.50
C VAL A 62 15.45 -5.74 -2.94
N PRO A 63 15.82 -5.37 -1.69
CA PRO A 63 17.10 -5.75 -1.11
C PRO A 63 17.29 -7.26 -0.97
N VAL A 64 16.21 -8.00 -0.69
CA VAL A 64 16.26 -9.46 -0.56
C VAL A 64 16.50 -10.12 -1.91
N VAL A 65 15.74 -9.74 -2.94
CA VAL A 65 15.88 -10.31 -4.29
C VAL A 65 17.24 -10.00 -4.90
N ASN A 66 17.78 -8.81 -4.64
CA ASN A 66 19.09 -8.41 -5.14
C ASN A 66 20.26 -8.81 -4.23
N GLY A 67 20.00 -9.48 -3.11
CA GLY A 67 21.04 -9.93 -2.17
C GLY A 67 21.80 -8.80 -1.45
N TRP A 68 21.18 -7.63 -1.31
CA TRP A 68 21.77 -6.47 -0.63
C TRP A 68 21.72 -6.60 0.90
N ILE A 69 20.84 -7.45 1.41
CA ILE A 69 20.74 -7.77 2.84
C ILE A 69 20.73 -9.28 3.02
N ASP A 70 21.31 -9.75 4.13
CA ASP A 70 21.34 -11.16 4.45
C ASP A 70 20.02 -11.64 5.11
N ALA A 71 19.93 -12.95 5.35
CA ALA A 71 18.75 -13.56 5.95
C ALA A 71 18.51 -13.10 7.40
N ALA A 72 19.59 -12.78 8.15
CA ALA A 72 19.48 -12.28 9.52
C ALA A 72 18.85 -10.88 9.54
N THR A 73 19.36 -9.97 8.72
CA THR A 73 18.84 -8.61 8.53
C THR A 73 17.41 -8.64 8.01
N THR A 74 17.09 -9.54 7.08
CA THR A 74 15.72 -9.71 6.57
C THR A 74 14.74 -10.08 7.68
N ARG A 75 15.08 -11.07 8.52
CA ARG A 75 14.25 -11.47 9.67
C ARG A 75 14.12 -10.34 10.69
N GLN A 76 15.20 -9.62 10.95
CA GLN A 76 15.18 -8.45 11.83
C GLN A 76 14.21 -7.38 11.29
N ARG A 77 14.26 -7.06 9.99
CA ARG A 77 13.33 -6.10 9.37
C ARG A 77 11.88 -6.56 9.44
N TYR A 78 11.59 -7.85 9.28
CA TYR A 78 10.23 -8.36 9.49
C TYR A 78 9.73 -8.11 10.91
N ALA A 79 10.56 -8.36 11.93
CA ALA A 79 10.20 -8.07 13.32
C ALA A 79 9.95 -6.57 13.54
N GLN A 80 10.85 -5.71 13.05
CA GLN A 80 10.72 -4.25 13.15
C GLN A 80 9.45 -3.73 12.46
N ILE A 81 9.09 -4.29 11.29
CA ILE A 81 7.84 -3.94 10.60
C ILE A 81 6.62 -4.33 11.45
N ASN A 82 6.62 -5.53 12.02
CA ASN A 82 5.52 -5.98 12.88
C ASN A 82 5.37 -5.10 14.13
N ASP A 83 6.48 -4.70 14.74
CA ASP A 83 6.52 -3.80 15.90
C ASP A 83 6.00 -2.40 15.53
N PHE A 84 6.43 -1.88 14.39
CA PHE A 84 5.95 -0.59 13.87
C PHE A 84 4.44 -0.61 13.59
N GLU A 85 3.94 -1.64 12.91
CA GLU A 85 2.52 -1.76 12.61
C GLU A 85 1.67 -1.99 13.88
N ARG A 86 2.23 -2.67 14.87
CA ARG A 86 1.60 -2.83 16.19
C ARG A 86 1.50 -1.50 16.92
N LEU A 87 2.60 -0.73 16.99
CA LEU A 87 2.62 0.62 17.56
C LEU A 87 1.50 1.48 16.95
N LEU A 88 1.39 1.50 15.62
CA LEU A 88 0.35 2.27 14.93
C LEU A 88 -1.07 1.80 15.28
N SER A 89 -1.27 0.48 15.34
CA SER A 89 -2.56 -0.14 15.63
C SER A 89 -3.02 0.13 17.07
N GLU A 90 -2.10 0.04 18.03
CA GLU A 90 -2.34 0.37 19.44
C GLU A 90 -2.68 1.86 19.63
N ASN A 91 -2.22 2.72 18.71
CA ASN A 91 -2.53 4.15 18.69
C ASN A 91 -3.72 4.51 17.79
N GLY A 92 -4.55 3.52 17.42
CA GLY A 92 -5.83 3.73 16.74
C GLY A 92 -5.76 3.78 15.21
N THR A 93 -4.61 3.48 14.61
CA THR A 93 -4.49 3.38 13.15
C THR A 93 -5.02 2.03 12.67
N VAL A 94 -5.94 2.04 11.73
CA VAL A 94 -6.41 0.82 11.05
C VAL A 94 -5.53 0.55 9.85
N ILE A 95 -4.82 -0.59 9.86
CA ILE A 95 -3.91 -0.97 8.77
C ILE A 95 -4.60 -1.99 7.88
N MET A 96 -4.65 -1.71 6.56
CA MET A 96 -5.13 -2.63 5.54
C MET A 96 -4.06 -2.83 4.48
N LYS A 97 -3.55 -4.06 4.33
CA LYS A 97 -2.46 -4.36 3.40
C LYS A 97 -2.96 -5.22 2.24
N PHE A 98 -2.68 -4.79 1.01
CA PHE A 98 -3.17 -5.46 -0.19
C PHE A 98 -1.99 -5.82 -1.11
N MET A 99 -1.78 -7.11 -1.32
CA MET A 99 -0.83 -7.63 -2.31
C MET A 99 -1.61 -7.90 -3.60
N LEU A 100 -1.31 -7.15 -4.65
CA LEU A 100 -1.96 -7.32 -5.96
C LEU A 100 -1.28 -8.46 -6.73
N HIS A 101 -1.84 -9.66 -6.67
CA HIS A 101 -1.26 -10.84 -7.29
C HIS A 101 -1.67 -10.95 -8.75
N ILE A 102 -0.70 -10.94 -9.66
CA ILE A 102 -0.93 -11.14 -11.09
C ILE A 102 -0.16 -12.37 -11.59
N GLY A 103 -0.68 -13.02 -12.62
CA GLY A 103 0.04 -14.08 -13.33
C GLY A 103 1.22 -13.53 -14.16
N PRO A 104 2.23 -14.38 -14.46
CA PRO A 104 3.38 -13.98 -15.28
C PRO A 104 2.95 -13.60 -16.71
N GLU A 105 1.92 -14.24 -17.27
CA GLU A 105 1.37 -13.91 -18.59
C GLU A 105 0.61 -12.59 -18.59
N GLU A 106 -0.19 -12.32 -17.56
CA GLU A 106 -0.87 -11.03 -17.43
C GLU A 106 0.14 -9.89 -17.27
N GLN A 107 1.21 -10.10 -16.49
CA GLN A 107 2.30 -9.11 -16.42
C GLN A 107 2.91 -8.85 -17.80
N ARG A 108 3.17 -9.92 -18.59
CA ARG A 108 3.73 -9.81 -19.94
C ARG A 108 2.83 -8.97 -20.84
N LYS A 109 1.54 -9.31 -20.90
CA LYS A 109 0.53 -8.59 -21.69
C LYS A 109 0.49 -7.10 -21.33
N ARG A 110 0.46 -6.79 -20.03
CA ARG A 110 0.45 -5.40 -19.55
C ARG A 110 1.72 -4.62 -19.83
N LEU A 111 2.87 -5.27 -19.92
CA LEU A 111 4.12 -4.62 -20.31
C LEU A 111 4.12 -4.35 -21.82
N GLN A 112 3.71 -5.33 -22.63
CA GLN A 112 3.57 -5.19 -24.07
C GLN A 112 2.58 -4.06 -24.43
N GLU A 113 1.41 -4.01 -23.79
CA GLU A 113 0.43 -2.91 -23.94
C GLU A 113 1.02 -1.51 -23.66
N ARG A 114 2.07 -1.40 -22.83
CA ARG A 114 2.72 -0.10 -22.58
C ARG A 114 3.72 0.25 -23.66
N VAL A 115 4.31 -0.74 -24.32
CA VAL A 115 5.22 -0.55 -25.46
C VAL A 115 4.41 -0.19 -26.70
N ASP A 116 3.28 -0.86 -26.92
CA ASP A 116 2.44 -0.69 -28.10
C ASP A 116 1.63 0.62 -28.10
N ASP A 117 1.43 1.24 -26.93
CA ASP A 117 0.66 2.48 -26.76
C ASP A 117 1.58 3.67 -26.43
N PRO A 118 1.78 4.61 -27.37
CA PRO A 118 2.62 5.80 -27.15
C PRO A 118 2.22 6.63 -25.93
N THR A 119 0.93 6.65 -25.56
CA THR A 119 0.44 7.41 -24.40
C THR A 119 0.85 6.78 -23.05
N LYS A 120 1.41 5.56 -23.10
CA LYS A 120 1.86 4.79 -21.93
C LYS A 120 3.38 4.60 -21.87
N HIS A 121 4.15 5.06 -22.87
CA HIS A 121 5.61 4.90 -22.92
C HIS A 121 6.30 5.42 -21.65
N TRP A 122 5.85 6.55 -21.12
CA TRP A 122 6.36 7.13 -19.88
C TRP A 122 6.19 6.24 -18.62
N LYS A 123 5.35 5.20 -18.69
CA LYS A 123 5.12 4.20 -17.62
C LYS A 123 5.94 2.92 -17.80
N PHE A 124 6.77 2.85 -18.83
CA PHE A 124 7.61 1.70 -19.11
C PHE A 124 9.08 2.07 -18.89
N SER A 125 9.81 1.19 -18.23
CA SER A 125 11.26 1.30 -18.08
C SER A 125 11.92 0.00 -18.53
N MET A 126 13.12 0.07 -19.10
CA MET A 126 13.86 -1.13 -19.47
C MET A 126 14.12 -2.04 -18.25
N GLY A 127 14.32 -1.44 -17.07
CA GLY A 127 14.47 -2.17 -15.81
C GLY A 127 13.25 -3.04 -15.43
N ASP A 128 12.04 -2.75 -15.95
CA ASP A 128 10.88 -3.62 -15.74
C ASP A 128 11.10 -5.03 -16.34
N LEU A 129 11.90 -5.14 -17.42
CA LEU A 129 12.26 -6.43 -18.03
C LEU A 129 13.28 -7.20 -17.21
N ASP A 130 14.23 -6.51 -16.57
CA ASP A 130 15.21 -7.15 -15.69
C ASP A 130 14.55 -7.67 -14.41
N VAL A 131 13.66 -6.87 -13.82
CA VAL A 131 12.82 -7.32 -12.69
C VAL A 131 11.94 -8.50 -13.09
N ARG A 132 11.43 -8.54 -14.32
CA ARG A 132 10.64 -9.69 -14.81
C ARG A 132 11.46 -10.98 -14.86
N LYS A 133 12.76 -10.93 -15.19
CA LYS A 133 13.63 -12.12 -15.15
C LYS A 133 13.75 -12.69 -13.73
N GLN A 134 13.61 -11.85 -12.71
CA GLN A 134 13.66 -12.23 -11.30
C GLN A 134 12.29 -12.66 -10.73
N TRP A 135 11.35 -13.08 -11.58
CA TRP A 135 9.99 -13.46 -11.15
C TRP A 135 9.97 -14.44 -9.97
N GLN A 136 10.70 -15.55 -10.07
CA GLN A 136 10.73 -16.59 -9.04
C GLN A 136 11.30 -16.08 -7.71
N PRO A 137 12.47 -15.40 -7.68
CA PRO A 137 12.94 -14.70 -6.48
C PRO A 137 11.91 -13.76 -5.85
N TYR A 138 11.21 -12.96 -6.65
CA TYR A 138 10.16 -12.06 -6.14
C TYR A 138 8.98 -12.82 -5.55
N GLN A 139 8.51 -13.90 -6.18
CA GLN A 139 7.43 -14.72 -5.62
C GLN A 139 7.82 -15.29 -4.26
N GLN A 140 9.04 -15.84 -4.14
CA GLN A 140 9.55 -16.36 -2.87
C GLN A 140 9.69 -15.27 -1.80
N ALA A 141 10.18 -14.08 -2.18
CA ALA A 141 10.29 -12.95 -1.27
C ALA A 141 8.91 -12.50 -0.77
N TYR A 142 7.92 -12.38 -1.65
CA TYR A 142 6.53 -12.07 -1.27
C TYR A 142 5.94 -13.14 -0.36
N GLU A 143 6.10 -14.42 -0.65
CA GLU A 143 5.58 -15.50 0.19
C GLU A 143 6.13 -15.42 1.61
N ASN A 144 7.45 -15.25 1.74
CA ASN A 144 8.12 -15.12 3.03
C ASN A 144 7.67 -13.86 3.79
N LEU A 145 7.55 -12.74 3.09
CA LEU A 145 7.07 -11.48 3.64
C LEU A 145 5.64 -11.60 4.16
N LEU A 146 4.73 -12.17 3.35
CA LEU A 146 3.33 -12.37 3.72
C LEU A 146 3.22 -13.27 4.96
N ARG A 147 3.98 -14.37 4.99
CA ARG A 147 4.04 -15.28 6.14
C ARG A 147 4.57 -14.59 7.40
N ALA A 148 5.62 -13.78 7.27
CA ALA A 148 6.28 -13.16 8.40
C ALA A 148 5.54 -11.94 8.96
N THR A 149 4.69 -11.28 8.16
CA THR A 149 4.12 -9.96 8.52
C THR A 149 2.60 -9.90 8.44
N SER A 150 1.90 -10.98 8.13
CA SER A 150 0.44 -11.01 8.27
C SER A 150 0.07 -11.30 9.72
N THR A 151 -0.38 -10.28 10.44
CA THR A 151 -0.69 -10.36 11.88
C THR A 151 -2.16 -10.06 12.15
N ALA A 152 -2.62 -10.30 13.38
CA ALA A 152 -4.00 -9.99 13.77
C ALA A 152 -4.32 -8.48 13.76
N TRP A 153 -3.32 -7.63 14.05
CA TRP A 153 -3.47 -6.16 14.05
C TRP A 153 -3.28 -5.55 12.66
N ALA A 154 -2.48 -6.19 11.80
CA ALA A 154 -2.24 -5.76 10.43
C ALA A 154 -2.23 -6.98 9.49
N PRO A 155 -3.40 -7.47 9.07
CA PRO A 155 -3.47 -8.63 8.18
C PRO A 155 -3.13 -8.26 6.73
N TRP A 156 -2.55 -9.21 6.00
CA TRP A 156 -2.41 -9.12 4.55
C TRP A 156 -3.63 -9.70 3.83
N THR A 157 -4.03 -9.03 2.75
CA THR A 157 -4.97 -9.54 1.76
C THR A 157 -4.25 -9.76 0.45
N VAL A 158 -4.25 -11.00 -0.04
CA VAL A 158 -3.82 -11.32 -1.40
C VAL A 158 -5.02 -11.12 -2.34
N VAL A 159 -4.89 -10.19 -3.28
CA VAL A 159 -5.96 -9.79 -4.19
C VAL A 159 -5.63 -10.32 -5.60
N PRO A 160 -6.44 -11.22 -6.17
CA PRO A 160 -6.32 -11.62 -7.57
C PRO A 160 -6.49 -10.40 -8.48
N ALA A 161 -5.43 -10.01 -9.18
CA ALA A 161 -5.31 -8.72 -9.83
C ALA A 161 -5.19 -8.79 -11.36
N ASP A 162 -5.43 -9.97 -11.94
CA ASP A 162 -5.49 -10.17 -13.39
C ASP A 162 -6.69 -9.43 -13.98
N SER A 163 -7.88 -9.60 -13.39
CA SER A 163 -9.03 -8.75 -13.73
C SER A 163 -8.96 -7.41 -12.98
N LYS A 164 -8.82 -6.32 -13.73
CA LYS A 164 -8.77 -4.95 -13.18
C LYS A 164 -10.07 -4.60 -12.44
N THR A 165 -11.23 -5.01 -12.96
CA THR A 165 -12.54 -4.74 -12.36
C THR A 165 -12.76 -5.54 -11.09
N HIS A 166 -12.45 -6.85 -11.12
CA HIS A 166 -12.56 -7.70 -9.94
C HIS A 166 -11.68 -7.21 -8.79
N ARG A 167 -10.40 -6.91 -9.07
CA ARG A 167 -9.47 -6.33 -8.10
C ARG A 167 -10.03 -5.08 -7.44
N ASN A 168 -10.56 -4.15 -8.25
CA ASN A 168 -11.11 -2.90 -7.75
C ASN A 168 -12.32 -3.14 -6.85
N LEU A 169 -13.24 -4.02 -7.26
CA LEU A 169 -14.44 -4.38 -6.50
C LEU A 169 -14.09 -5.03 -5.16
N MET A 170 -13.13 -5.96 -5.15
CA MET A 170 -12.71 -6.65 -3.93
C MET A 170 -12.13 -5.66 -2.92
N ILE A 171 -11.21 -4.78 -3.35
CA ILE A 171 -10.57 -3.80 -2.46
C ILE A 171 -11.60 -2.77 -1.97
N ALA A 172 -12.44 -2.24 -2.85
CA ALA A 172 -13.47 -1.27 -2.46
C ALA A 172 -14.46 -1.87 -1.44
N THR A 173 -14.86 -3.12 -1.63
CA THR A 173 -15.70 -3.87 -0.69
C THR A 173 -15.05 -3.98 0.68
N LEU A 174 -13.78 -4.43 0.74
CA LEU A 174 -13.06 -4.59 1.99
C LEU A 174 -12.86 -3.26 2.73
N VAL A 175 -12.51 -2.19 2.01
CA VAL A 175 -12.36 -0.84 2.60
C VAL A 175 -13.69 -0.35 3.15
N ARG A 176 -14.77 -0.45 2.38
CA ARG A 176 -16.13 -0.08 2.81
C ARG A 176 -16.53 -0.84 4.07
N ASP A 177 -16.33 -2.14 4.10
CA ASP A 177 -16.74 -2.99 5.22
C ASP A 177 -15.93 -2.68 6.47
N ARG A 178 -14.64 -2.39 6.31
CA ARG A 178 -13.80 -1.93 7.42
C ARG A 178 -14.27 -0.58 7.96
N LEU A 179 -14.59 0.38 7.10
CA LEU A 179 -15.12 1.69 7.51
C LEU A 179 -16.47 1.56 8.24
N LYS A 180 -17.36 0.68 7.77
CA LYS A 180 -18.63 0.38 8.45
C LYS A 180 -18.40 -0.21 9.84
N ALA A 181 -17.43 -1.10 9.99
CA ALA A 181 -17.09 -1.73 11.27
C ALA A 181 -16.58 -0.74 12.33
N LEU A 182 -16.02 0.40 11.91
CA LEU A 182 -15.61 1.48 12.83
C LEU A 182 -16.78 2.23 13.45
N LYS A 183 -18.01 2.01 12.98
CA LYS A 183 -19.24 2.65 13.49
C LYS A 183 -19.10 4.17 13.60
N LEU A 184 -18.50 4.80 12.58
CA LEU A 184 -18.29 6.24 12.53
C LEU A 184 -19.63 6.98 12.68
N ARG A 185 -19.59 8.11 13.39
CA ARG A 185 -20.72 9.01 13.66
C ARG A 185 -20.29 10.44 13.42
N TYR A 186 -21.24 11.28 13.04
CA TYR A 186 -21.02 12.73 13.11
C TYR A 186 -20.74 13.15 14.56
N PRO A 187 -19.99 14.24 14.77
CA PRO A 187 -19.86 14.83 16.09
C PRO A 187 -21.24 15.11 16.71
N PRO A 188 -21.36 15.11 18.04
CA PRO A 188 -22.61 15.48 18.70
C PRO A 188 -23.02 16.90 18.31
N ASP A 189 -24.33 17.14 18.22
CA ASP A 189 -24.88 18.46 17.93
C ASP A 189 -24.43 19.47 19.01
N ASP A 190 -24.12 20.70 18.58
CA ASP A 190 -23.90 21.81 19.49
C ASP A 190 -25.27 22.32 19.99
N PRO A 191 -25.58 22.25 21.30
CA PRO A 191 -26.85 22.71 21.85
C PRO A 191 -27.19 24.17 21.53
N GLN A 192 -26.18 25.01 21.28
CA GLN A 192 -26.36 26.43 20.94
C GLN A 192 -26.99 26.63 19.56
N LEU A 193 -26.90 25.64 18.66
CA LEU A 193 -27.50 25.71 17.32
C LEU A 193 -29.01 25.47 17.34
N LYS A 194 -29.57 24.95 18.44
CA LYS A 194 -30.99 24.63 18.53
C LYS A 194 -31.84 25.90 18.50
N GLY A 195 -32.57 26.10 17.39
CA GLY A 195 -33.42 27.27 17.20
C GLY A 195 -32.67 28.54 16.76
N LEU A 196 -31.37 28.44 16.44
CA LEU A 196 -30.60 29.53 15.87
C LEU A 196 -31.08 29.81 14.44
N ILE A 197 -31.41 31.07 14.16
CA ILE A 197 -31.70 31.56 12.82
C ILE A 197 -30.61 32.58 12.47
N VAL A 198 -29.88 32.33 11.40
CA VAL A 198 -28.91 33.28 10.87
C VAL A 198 -29.67 34.38 10.12
N GLN A 199 -29.50 35.64 10.53
CA GLN A 199 -30.06 36.83 9.86
C GLN A 199 -29.15 37.31 8.74
#